data_AF-A0A643CI27-F1
#
_entry.id   AF-A0A643CI27-F1
#
_cell.length_a   1.000
_cell.length_b   1.000
_cell.length_c   1.000
_cell.angle_alpha   90.00
_cell.angle_beta   90.00
_cell.angle_gamma   90.00
#
_symmetry.space_group_name_H-M   'P 1'
#
loop_
_entity.id
_entity.type
_entity.pdbx_description
1 polymer ?
#
loop_
_entity_poly.entity_id
_entity_poly.type
_entity_poly.pdbx_seq_one_letter_code
_entity_poly.pdbx_strand_id
1 'polypeptide(L)'
;ESQNLFCCLYRSWCHNPVTTVSLCFLTQNYQHAYDLIQKFGDLEVTVDFLTEVDKLVQLIECPIFTYLRLQLLDVKNNPYLIKALYGLLMLLPQSSAFQLLSHRLQCVPNPELLQTGDGLKAAPKSEKADSPSIDYAELLQHFERVQKKHLEVRHQRSGRGDHLDRRVVL
;
A
#
# COMPACT_ATOMS: atom_id res chain seq x y z
N GLU A 1 4.76 7.07 -22.04
CA GLU A 1 5.59 7.94 -21.16
C GLU A 1 5.25 7.77 -19.68
N SER A 2 4.00 8.00 -19.26
CA SER A 2 3.58 7.88 -17.85
C SER A 2 3.77 6.48 -17.24
N GLN A 3 3.59 5.41 -18.04
CA GLN A 3 3.81 4.03 -17.58
C GLN A 3 5.30 3.75 -17.30
N ASN A 4 6.20 4.18 -18.19
CA ASN A 4 7.64 4.03 -17.97
C ASN A 4 8.09 4.83 -16.75
N LEU A 5 7.57 6.05 -16.58
CA LEU A 5 7.83 6.85 -15.38
C LEU A 5 7.35 6.14 -14.11
N PHE A 6 6.13 5.59 -14.12
CA PHE A 6 5.63 4.78 -13.01
C PHE A 6 6.54 3.60 -12.70
N CYS A 7 6.93 2.80 -13.70
CA CYS A 7 7.82 1.66 -13.49
C CYS A 7 9.20 2.08 -12.93
N CYS A 8 9.78 3.17 -13.44
CA CYS A 8 11.05 3.70 -12.93
C CYS A 8 10.93 4.17 -11.48
N LEU A 9 9.88 4.92 -11.15
CA LEU A 9 9.62 5.37 -9.78
C LEU A 9 9.35 4.18 -8.86
N TYR A 10 8.53 3.23 -9.30
CA TYR A 10 8.21 2.02 -8.55
C TYR A 10 9.46 1.25 -8.16
N ARG A 11 10.34 0.95 -9.14
CA ARG A 11 11.61 0.23 -8.87
C ARG A 11 12.53 1.01 -7.94
N SER A 12 12.51 2.33 -7.99
CA SER A 12 13.32 3.16 -7.07
C SER A 12 12.71 3.24 -5.67
N TRP A 13 11.38 3.27 -5.58
CA TRP A 13 10.65 3.47 -4.34
C TRP A 13 10.43 2.17 -3.57
N CYS A 14 10.54 1.01 -4.23
CA CYS A 14 10.42 -0.32 -3.61
C CYS A 14 11.43 -0.61 -2.49
N HIS A 15 12.44 0.25 -2.30
CA HIS A 15 13.31 0.20 -1.13
C HIS A 15 12.61 0.60 0.17
N ASN A 16 11.50 1.34 0.11
CA ASN A 16 10.59 1.58 1.23
C ASN A 16 9.19 1.04 0.85
N PRO A 17 8.67 0.07 1.62
CA PRO A 17 7.40 -0.57 1.26
C PRO A 17 6.22 0.42 1.29
N VAL A 18 6.20 1.32 2.27
CA VAL A 18 5.11 2.28 2.46
C VAL A 18 5.09 3.31 1.34
N THR A 19 6.24 3.84 0.91
CA THR A 19 6.30 4.80 -0.21
C THR A 19 5.80 4.18 -1.52
N THR A 20 6.06 2.89 -1.72
CA THR A 20 5.57 2.15 -2.91
C THR A 20 4.05 2.07 -2.92
N VAL A 21 3.44 1.82 -1.75
CA VAL A 21 1.98 1.87 -1.59
C VAL A 21 1.46 3.28 -1.83
N SER A 22 2.11 4.32 -1.30
CA SER A 22 1.75 5.72 -1.56
C SER A 22 1.75 6.06 -3.05
N LEU A 23 2.75 5.56 -3.81
CA LEU A 23 2.81 5.72 -5.26
C LEU A 23 1.63 5.01 -5.95
N CYS A 24 1.28 3.81 -5.51
CA CYS A 24 0.14 3.07 -6.05
C CYS A 24 -1.18 3.79 -5.78
N PHE A 25 -1.36 4.37 -4.58
CA PHE A 25 -2.51 5.24 -4.33
C PHE A 25 -2.49 6.47 -5.21
N LEU A 26 -1.34 7.15 -5.34
CA LEU A 26 -1.20 8.37 -6.15
C LEU A 26 -1.62 8.16 -7.61
N THR A 27 -1.36 6.96 -8.11
CA THR A 27 -1.63 6.54 -9.49
C THR A 27 -2.90 5.70 -9.63
N GLN A 28 -3.71 5.60 -8.57
CA GLN A 28 -4.99 4.87 -8.53
C GLN A 28 -4.89 3.38 -8.87
N ASN A 29 -3.72 2.77 -8.64
CA ASN A 29 -3.45 1.35 -8.84
C ASN A 29 -3.86 0.54 -7.60
N TYR A 30 -5.14 0.57 -7.24
CA TYR A 30 -5.64 0.05 -5.96
C TYR A 30 -5.50 -1.45 -5.78
N GLN A 31 -5.65 -2.22 -6.85
CA GLN A 31 -5.43 -3.67 -6.80
C GLN A 31 -3.98 -3.99 -6.44
N HIS A 32 -3.02 -3.37 -7.12
CA HIS A 32 -1.60 -3.56 -6.83
C HIS A 32 -1.21 -3.02 -5.45
N ALA A 33 -1.81 -1.91 -5.01
CA ALA A 33 -1.63 -1.41 -3.64
C ALA A 33 -2.07 -2.45 -2.60
N TYR A 34 -3.22 -3.09 -2.81
CA TYR A 34 -3.70 -4.17 -1.95
C TYR A 34 -2.77 -5.37 -1.96
N ASP A 35 -2.31 -5.81 -3.14
CA ASP A 35 -1.37 -6.93 -3.27
C ASP A 35 -0.07 -6.66 -2.52
N LEU A 36 0.45 -5.43 -2.56
CA LEU A 36 1.62 -5.01 -1.78
C LEU A 36 1.37 -5.05 -0.28
N ILE A 37 0.22 -4.55 0.17
CA ILE A 37 -0.15 -4.54 1.60
C ILE A 37 -0.27 -5.97 2.13
N GLN A 38 -0.76 -6.93 1.33
CA GLN A 38 -0.76 -8.34 1.74
C GLN A 38 0.65 -8.87 2.03
N LYS A 39 1.68 -8.36 1.34
CA LYS A 39 3.08 -8.72 1.59
C LYS A 39 3.66 -8.07 2.83
N PHE A 40 3.02 -7.05 3.40
CA PHE A 40 3.53 -6.39 4.61
C PHE A 40 3.52 -7.32 5.82
N GLY A 41 2.65 -8.33 5.85
CA GLY A 41 2.64 -9.35 6.91
C GLY A 41 3.90 -10.23 6.95
N ASP A 42 4.61 -10.34 5.82
CA ASP A 42 5.88 -11.08 5.72
C ASP A 42 7.10 -10.19 6.05
N LEU A 43 6.88 -8.88 6.25
CA LEU A 43 7.94 -7.93 6.57
C LEU A 43 8.18 -7.86 8.09
N GLU A 44 9.42 -7.56 8.47
CA GLU A 44 9.75 -7.27 9.87
C GLU A 44 9.04 -5.99 10.33
N VAL A 45 8.14 -6.11 11.31
CA VAL A 45 7.42 -4.97 11.87
C VAL A 45 8.33 -4.21 12.83
N THR A 46 8.90 -3.11 12.35
CA THR A 46 9.73 -2.19 13.12
C THR A 46 8.96 -0.92 13.50
N VAL A 47 9.43 -0.19 14.53
CA VAL A 47 8.85 1.11 14.89
C VAL A 47 8.95 2.11 13.74
N ASP A 48 10.07 2.10 13.00
CA ASP A 48 10.26 2.94 11.82
C ASP A 48 9.22 2.62 10.74
N PHE A 49 8.98 1.33 10.49
CA PHE A 49 7.97 0.89 9.54
C PHE A 49 6.56 1.36 9.95
N LEU A 50 6.17 1.15 11.20
CA LEU A 50 4.87 1.62 11.71
C LEU A 50 4.73 3.14 11.64
N THR A 51 5.81 3.87 11.92
CA THR A 51 5.85 5.34 11.80
C THR A 51 5.62 5.79 10.36
N GLU A 52 6.17 5.07 9.37
CA GLU A 52 5.92 5.37 7.97
C GLU A 52 4.46 5.07 7.58
N VAL A 53 3.87 3.97 8.07
CA VAL A 53 2.44 3.68 7.85
C VAL A 53 1.55 4.77 8.46
N ASP A 54 1.85 5.24 9.68
CA ASP A 54 1.18 6.37 10.32
C ASP A 54 1.23 7.62 9.43
N LYS A 55 2.41 7.95 8.88
CA LYS A 55 2.57 9.09 7.95
C LYS A 55 1.76 8.91 6.67
N LEU A 56 1.70 7.70 6.11
CA LEU A 56 0.87 7.42 4.94
C LEU A 56 -0.62 7.66 5.24
N VAL A 57 -1.11 7.26 6.40
CA VAL A 57 -2.50 7.54 6.79
C VAL A 57 -2.76 9.04 6.91
N GLN A 58 -1.86 9.79 7.53
CA GLN A 58 -1.96 11.26 7.57
C GLN A 58 -1.96 11.87 6.17
N LEU A 59 -1.13 11.33 5.28
CA LEU A 59 -1.05 11.75 3.88
C LEU A 59 -2.36 11.50 3.13
N ILE A 60 -3.07 10.39 3.38
CA ILE A 60 -4.38 10.09 2.76
C ILE A 60 -5.42 11.18 3.06
N GLU A 61 -5.31 11.88 4.19
CA GLU A 61 -6.19 13.01 4.53
C GLU A 61 -5.76 14.35 3.90
N CYS A 62 -4.54 14.43 3.36
CA CYS A 62 -4.05 15.62 2.68
C CYS A 62 -4.80 15.89 1.36
N PRO A 63 -4.84 17.16 0.89
CA PRO A 63 -5.57 17.54 -0.31
C PRO A 63 -5.18 16.75 -1.58
N ILE A 64 -3.92 16.32 -1.67
CA ILE A 64 -3.42 15.50 -2.78
C ILE A 64 -4.19 14.19 -2.95
N PHE A 65 -4.77 13.64 -1.88
CA PHE A 65 -5.56 12.40 -1.89
C PHE A 65 -7.08 12.63 -1.75
N THR A 66 -7.56 13.84 -2.04
CA THR A 66 -9.01 14.13 -2.04
C THR A 66 -9.79 13.21 -2.97
N TYR A 67 -9.24 12.88 -4.14
CA TYR A 67 -9.89 11.97 -5.08
C TYR A 67 -10.07 10.56 -4.50
N LEU A 68 -9.11 10.07 -3.71
CA LEU A 68 -9.16 8.73 -3.11
C LEU A 68 -10.32 8.65 -2.12
N ARG A 69 -10.48 9.69 -1.28
CA ARG A 69 -11.59 9.78 -0.32
C ARG A 69 -12.95 9.88 -1.01
N LEU A 70 -13.04 10.59 -2.13
CA LEU A 70 -14.26 10.62 -2.94
C LEU A 70 -14.56 9.26 -3.58
N GLN A 71 -13.54 8.54 -4.04
CA GLN A 71 -13.68 7.19 -4.61
C GLN A 71 -14.12 6.13 -3.60
N LEU A 72 -13.95 6.38 -2.29
CA LEU A 72 -14.51 5.51 -1.24
C LEU A 72 -16.04 5.47 -1.24
N LEU A 73 -16.71 6.48 -1.80
CA LEU A 73 -18.17 6.48 -1.94
C LEU A 73 -18.65 5.42 -2.95
N ASP A 74 -17.81 5.06 -3.91
CA ASP A 74 -18.10 4.06 -4.94
C ASP A 74 -17.42 2.73 -4.63
N VAL A 75 -17.93 2.08 -3.59
CA VAL A 75 -17.45 0.79 -3.07
C VAL A 75 -17.47 -0.31 -4.14
N LYS A 76 -18.47 -0.28 -5.04
CA LYS A 76 -18.67 -1.31 -6.07
C LYS A 76 -17.57 -1.27 -7.13
N ASN A 77 -17.18 -0.07 -7.57
CA ASN A 77 -16.12 0.06 -8.58
C ASN A 77 -14.71 0.09 -7.97
N ASN A 78 -14.57 0.44 -6.68
CA ASN A 78 -13.27 0.52 -6.00
C ASN A 78 -13.11 -0.45 -4.81
N PRO A 79 -13.40 -1.76 -4.96
CA PRO A 79 -13.35 -2.70 -3.84
C PRO A 79 -11.94 -2.87 -3.27
N TYR A 80 -10.91 -2.81 -4.13
CA TYR A 80 -9.52 -2.94 -3.70
C TYR A 80 -9.02 -1.73 -2.92
N LEU A 81 -9.57 -0.54 -3.14
CA LEU A 81 -9.22 0.63 -2.35
C LEU A 81 -9.62 0.40 -0.88
N ILE A 82 -10.84 -0.06 -0.66
CA ILE A 82 -11.36 -0.34 0.68
C ILE A 82 -10.58 -1.48 1.33
N LYS A 83 -10.31 -2.58 0.60
CA LYS A 83 -9.47 -3.68 1.09
C LYS A 83 -8.06 -3.21 1.46
N ALA A 84 -7.44 -2.35 0.65
CA ALA A 84 -6.13 -1.78 0.93
C ALA A 84 -6.15 -0.92 2.21
N LEU A 85 -7.14 -0.03 2.36
CA LEU A 85 -7.26 0.81 3.55
C LEU A 85 -7.54 -0.01 4.82
N TYR A 86 -8.40 -1.03 4.78
CA TYR A 86 -8.57 -1.94 5.91
C TYR A 86 -7.30 -2.76 6.19
N GLY A 87 -6.55 -3.15 5.15
CA GLY A 87 -5.25 -3.79 5.31
C GLY A 87 -4.26 -2.89 6.07
N LEU A 88 -4.17 -1.62 5.69
CA LEU A 88 -3.37 -0.63 6.44
C LEU A 88 -3.87 -0.46 7.88
N LEU A 89 -5.18 -0.37 8.08
CA LEU A 89 -5.77 -0.27 9.41
C LEU A 89 -5.39 -1.44 10.32
N MET A 90 -5.35 -2.65 9.77
CA MET A 90 -4.99 -3.87 10.53
C MET A 90 -3.49 -3.99 10.85
N LEU A 91 -2.63 -3.20 10.18
CA LEU A 91 -1.20 -3.13 10.49
C LEU A 91 -0.87 -2.14 11.60
N LEU A 92 -1.74 -1.16 11.83
CA LEU A 92 -1.51 -0.08 12.77
C LEU A 92 -1.72 -0.55 14.21
N PRO A 93 -0.87 -0.11 15.17
CA PRO A 93 -1.25 -0.16 16.58
C PRO A 93 -2.45 0.78 16.81
N GLN A 94 -3.05 0.77 18.01
CA GLN A 94 -4.15 1.69 18.38
C GLN A 94 -3.68 3.16 18.53
N SER A 95 -3.01 3.70 17.52
CA SER A 95 -2.49 5.06 17.41
C SER A 95 -3.56 6.05 16.96
N SER A 96 -3.20 7.34 16.91
CA SER A 96 -4.05 8.38 16.31
C SER A 96 -4.31 8.14 14.82
N ALA A 97 -3.35 7.55 14.10
CA ALA A 97 -3.53 7.18 12.70
C ALA A 97 -4.59 6.07 12.55
N PHE A 98 -4.57 5.07 13.43
CA PHE A 98 -5.62 4.05 13.46
C PHE A 98 -7.00 4.67 13.66
N GLN A 99 -7.14 5.56 14.64
CA GLN A 99 -8.40 6.25 14.91
C GLN A 99 -8.85 7.09 13.70
N LEU A 100 -7.93 7.83 13.09
CA LEU A 100 -8.19 8.66 11.92
C LEU A 100 -8.72 7.83 10.74
N LEU A 101 -8.03 6.75 10.40
CA LEU A 101 -8.42 5.88 9.30
C LEU A 101 -9.71 5.10 9.61
N SER A 102 -9.87 4.62 10.84
CA SER A 102 -11.09 3.94 11.28
C SER A 102 -12.31 4.85 11.15
N HIS A 103 -12.25 6.09 11.65
CA HIS A 103 -13.33 7.06 11.51
C HIS A 103 -13.64 7.38 10.04
N ARG A 104 -12.61 7.52 9.19
CA ARG A 104 -12.80 7.71 7.74
C ARG A 104 -13.57 6.54 7.12
N LEU A 105 -13.18 5.32 7.46
CA LEU A 105 -13.80 4.10 6.93
C LEU A 105 -15.22 3.90 7.47
N GLN A 106 -15.53 4.36 8.69
CA GLN A 106 -16.90 4.37 9.23
C GLN A 106 -17.84 5.31 8.47
N CYS A 107 -17.32 6.36 7.83
CA CYS A 107 -18.12 7.24 6.96
C CYS A 107 -18.44 6.62 5.59
N VAL A 108 -17.84 5.47 5.25
CA VAL A 108 -18.10 4.81 3.96
C VAL A 108 -19.49 4.18 4.00
N PRO A 109 -20.36 4.48 3.01
CA PRO A 109 -21.71 3.92 2.98
C PRO A 109 -21.65 2.39 2.93
N ASN A 110 -22.52 1.73 3.71
CA ASN A 110 -22.62 0.28 3.66
C ASN A 110 -22.98 -0.13 2.21
N PRO A 111 -22.18 -0.99 1.56
CA PRO A 111 -22.42 -1.40 0.18
C PRO A 111 -23.82 -1.96 -0.04
N GLU A 112 -24.46 -2.55 0.98
CA GLU A 112 -25.83 -3.05 0.94
C GLU A 112 -26.87 -1.92 0.80
N LEU A 113 -26.66 -0.77 1.44
CA LEU A 113 -27.56 0.40 1.34
C LEU A 113 -27.54 1.02 -0.06
N LEU A 114 -26.43 0.87 -0.78
CA LEU A 114 -26.26 1.29 -2.19
C LEU A 114 -26.83 0.27 -3.20
N GLN A 115 -27.40 -0.86 -2.76
CA GLN A 115 -28.05 -1.83 -3.65
C GLN A 115 -29.53 -1.52 -3.92
N THR A 116 -30.11 -0.55 -3.23
CA THR A 116 -31.56 -0.26 -3.25
C THR A 116 -32.06 0.45 -4.52
N GLY A 117 -31.23 0.66 -5.53
CA GLY A 117 -31.67 1.25 -6.79
C GLY A 117 -30.53 1.41 -7.78
N ASP A 118 -30.25 0.35 -8.54
CA ASP A 118 -30.15 0.47 -10.00
C ASP A 118 -29.66 -0.85 -10.61
N GLY A 119 -30.55 -1.49 -11.37
CA GLY A 119 -30.21 -2.41 -12.44
C GLY A 119 -29.75 -1.66 -13.70
N LEU A 120 -28.92 -0.62 -13.55
CA LEU A 120 -28.33 0.08 -14.68
C LEU A 120 -27.00 -0.59 -15.05
N LYS A 121 -27.11 -1.32 -16.16
CA LYS A 121 -26.04 -1.88 -17.00
C LYS A 121 -24.68 -1.21 -16.76
N ALA A 122 -23.71 -2.05 -16.41
CA ALA A 122 -22.30 -1.71 -16.42
C ALA A 122 -21.95 -0.94 -17.70
N ALA A 123 -21.47 0.29 -17.54
CA ALA A 123 -20.89 1.05 -18.64
C ALA A 123 -19.77 0.20 -19.29
N PRO A 124 -19.62 0.25 -20.62
CA PRO A 124 -18.60 -0.53 -21.29
C PRO A 124 -17.24 -0.07 -20.77
N LYS A 125 -16.48 -1.01 -20.21
CA LYS A 125 -15.05 -0.82 -19.96
C LYS A 125 -14.44 -0.35 -21.28
N SER A 126 -13.84 0.82 -21.27
CA SER A 126 -13.01 1.30 -22.37
C SER A 126 -11.88 0.28 -22.58
N GLU A 127 -12.08 -0.65 -23.51
CA GLU A 127 -11.02 -1.44 -24.13
C GLU A 127 -10.08 -0.46 -24.82
N LYS A 128 -9.04 -0.03 -24.11
CA LYS A 128 -7.89 0.61 -24.72
C LYS A 128 -6.98 -0.50 -25.24
N ALA A 129 -7.02 -0.65 -26.56
CA ALA A 129 -6.11 -1.43 -27.37
C ALA A 129 -4.62 -1.15 -27.07
N ASP A 130 -3.82 -2.22 -27.14
CA ASP A 130 -2.38 -2.29 -27.47
C ASP A 130 -1.49 -1.10 -27.05
N SER A 131 -1.42 -0.86 -25.74
CA SER A 131 -0.19 -0.32 -25.13
C SER A 131 0.42 -1.42 -24.27
N PRO A 132 1.75 -1.48 -24.07
CA PRO A 132 2.34 -2.42 -23.13
C PRO A 132 1.76 -2.14 -21.75
N SER A 133 0.80 -2.96 -21.32
CA SER A 133 0.22 -2.86 -20.00
C SER A 133 1.32 -3.09 -18.98
N ILE A 134 1.34 -2.29 -17.92
CA ILE A 134 2.30 -2.47 -16.82
C ILE A 134 2.19 -3.91 -16.31
N ASP A 135 3.32 -4.62 -16.28
CA ASP A 135 3.40 -5.96 -15.70
C ASP A 135 3.52 -5.85 -14.17
N TYR A 136 2.36 -5.76 -13.51
CA TYR A 136 2.31 -5.68 -12.04
C TYR A 136 2.85 -6.94 -11.36
N ALA A 137 2.82 -8.10 -12.02
CA ALA A 137 3.37 -9.33 -11.46
C ALA A 137 4.90 -9.26 -11.41
N GLU A 138 5.56 -8.77 -12.46
CA GLU A 138 7.01 -8.53 -12.44
C GLU A 138 7.39 -7.47 -11.40
N LEU A 139 6.60 -6.39 -11.30
CA LEU A 139 6.84 -5.35 -10.29
C LEU A 139 6.72 -5.90 -8.87
N LEU A 140 5.72 -6.74 -8.60
CA LEU A 140 5.55 -7.40 -7.29
C LEU A 140 6.72 -8.33 -6.98
N GLN A 141 7.18 -9.13 -7.94
CA GLN A 141 8.37 -9.97 -7.77
C GLN A 141 9.64 -9.14 -7.55
N HIS A 142 9.77 -7.98 -8.20
CA HIS A 142 10.87 -7.05 -7.96
C HIS A 142 10.82 -6.51 -6.53
N PHE A 143 9.65 -6.08 -6.08
CA PHE A 143 9.41 -5.61 -4.72
C PHE A 143 9.83 -6.67 -3.68
N GLU A 144 9.34 -7.90 -3.81
CA GLU A 144 9.68 -8.99 -2.88
C GLU A 144 11.19 -9.26 -2.81
N ARG A 145 11.88 -9.26 -3.96
CA ARG A 145 13.34 -9.43 -4.01
C ARG A 145 14.07 -8.31 -3.26
N VAL A 146 13.63 -7.06 -3.41
CA VAL A 146 14.24 -5.92 -2.74
C VAL A 146 13.99 -5.96 -1.24
N GLN A 147 12.77 -6.28 -0.81
CA GLN A 147 12.43 -6.42 0.62
C GLN A 147 13.22 -7.55 1.28
N LYS A 148 13.33 -8.72 0.63
CA LYS A 148 14.14 -9.83 1.13
C LYS A 148 15.62 -9.43 1.31
N LYS A 149 16.20 -8.70 0.35
CA LYS A 149 17.58 -8.23 0.45
C LYS A 149 17.78 -7.27 1.62
N HIS A 150 16.82 -6.37 1.88
CA HIS A 150 16.87 -5.47 3.05
C HIS A 150 16.80 -6.25 4.36
N LEU A 151 15.94 -7.26 4.44
CA LEU A 151 15.82 -8.14 5.59
C LEU A 151 17.15 -8.89 5.87
N GLU A 152 17.76 -9.49 4.84
CA GLU A 152 19.05 -10.17 4.92
C GLU A 152 20.16 -9.24 5.44
N VAL A 153 20.25 -8.01 4.88
CA VAL A 153 21.26 -7.02 5.30
C VAL A 153 21.05 -6.60 6.77
N ARG A 154 19.80 -6.46 7.22
CA ARG A 154 19.47 -6.11 8.60
C ARG A 154 19.86 -7.23 9.57
N HIS A 155 19.55 -8.49 9.24
CA HIS A 155 19.98 -9.65 10.04
C HIS A 155 21.51 -9.77 10.11
N GLN A 156 22.23 -9.55 9.02
CA GLN A 156 23.69 -9.57 9.01
C GLN A 156 24.31 -8.49 9.91
N ARG A 157 23.70 -7.30 9.95
CA ARG A 157 24.15 -6.21 10.83
C ARG A 157 23.90 -6.52 12.30
N SER A 158 22.74 -7.08 12.63
CA SER A 158 22.40 -7.50 14.00
C SER A 158 23.34 -8.61 14.50
N GLY A 159 23.61 -9.64 13.68
CA GLY A 159 24.53 -10.72 14.03
C GLY A 159 26.00 -10.31 14.15
N ARG A 160 26.43 -9.24 13.46
CA ARG A 160 27.80 -8.69 13.62
C ARG A 160 27.99 -7.92 14.92
N GLY A 161 26.97 -7.22 15.41
CA GLY A 161 27.03 -6.53 16.70
C GLY A 161 27.25 -7.50 17.85
N ASP A 162 26.52 -8.61 17.84
CA ASP A 162 26.56 -9.65 18.88
C ASP A 162 27.94 -10.35 18.96
N HIS A 163 28.61 -10.52 17.82
CA HIS A 163 29.96 -11.11 17.76
C HIS A 163 31.06 -10.13 18.24
N LEU A 164 30.84 -8.82 18.12
CA LEU A 164 31.78 -7.81 18.62
C LEU A 164 31.66 -7.66 20.14
N ASP A 165 30.45 -7.60 20.69
CA ASP A 165 30.24 -7.54 22.14
C ASP A 165 30.80 -8.78 22.87
N ARG A 166 30.66 -9.97 22.28
CA ARG A 166 31.23 -11.20 22.86
C ARG A 166 32.76 -11.24 22.89
N ARG A 167 33.43 -10.44 22.05
CA ARG A 167 34.91 -10.29 22.05
C ARG A 167 35.42 -9.22 23.01
N VAL A 168 34.56 -8.29 23.44
CA VAL A 168 34.94 -7.24 24.41
C VAL A 168 34.78 -7.75 25.86
N VAL A 169 34.01 -8.82 26.07
CA VAL A 169 33.73 -9.43 27.38
C VAL A 169 34.70 -10.59 27.73
N LEU A 170 35.70 -10.88 26.88
CA LEU A 170 36.77 -11.86 27.12
C LEU A 170 38.13 -11.16 27.23
#